data_AF-A0A1V5N0A2-F1
#
_entry.id   AF-A0A1V5N0A2-F1
#
_cell.length_a   1.000
_cell.length_b   1.000
_cell.length_c   1.000
_cell.angle_alpha   90.00
_cell.angle_beta   90.00
_cell.angle_gamma   90.00
#
_symmetry.space_group_name_H-M   'P 1'
#
loop_
_entity.id
_entity.type
_entity.pdbx_description
1 polymer ?
#
loop_
_entity_poly.entity_id
_entity_poly.type
_entity_poly.pdbx_seq_one_letter_code
_entity_poly.pdbx_strand_id
1 'polypeptide(L)'
;MPGQPHRVVSHLTCHLDIPATLLPLLGVTSPAENYSLGFDLLGPPARHYTILGDWSTLGYVDEDYKATFAFKGLSAGQKVTTRNDDRVENPDLFYNTHRPELLQIMKDLSRFSE
;
A
#
# COMPACT_ATOMS: atom_id res chain seq x y z
N MET A 1 19.25 8.29 -9.36
CA MET A 1 19.82 7.15 -10.12
C MET A 1 20.81 7.70 -11.12
N PRO A 2 22.01 7.12 -11.26
CA PRO A 2 22.95 7.52 -12.31
C PRO A 2 22.27 7.50 -13.68
N GLY A 3 22.42 8.56 -14.48
CA GLY A 3 21.82 8.67 -15.81
C GLY A 3 20.33 9.04 -15.87
N GLN A 4 19.62 9.10 -14.74
CA GLN A 4 18.20 9.51 -14.73
C GLN A 4 18.07 11.03 -14.61
N PRO A 5 17.21 11.69 -15.40
CA PRO A 5 16.93 13.12 -15.22
C PRO A 5 16.24 13.39 -13.88
N HIS A 6 16.38 14.63 -13.40
CA HIS A 6 15.62 15.12 -12.25
C HIS A 6 14.12 15.06 -12.55
N ARG A 7 13.31 14.76 -11.54
CA ARG A 7 11.84 14.76 -11.63
C ARG A 7 11.20 15.00 -10.28
N VAL A 8 9.92 15.41 -10.31
CA VAL A 8 9.03 15.43 -9.14
C VAL A 8 8.12 14.21 -9.23
N VAL A 9 7.94 13.50 -8.12
CA VAL A 9 7.00 12.38 -8.00
C VAL A 9 5.87 12.84 -7.09
N SER A 10 4.66 12.92 -7.64
CA SER A 10 3.46 13.38 -6.93
C SER A 10 2.42 12.29 -6.68
N HIS A 11 2.60 11.10 -7.27
CA HIS A 11 1.76 9.94 -7.02
C HIS A 11 2.20 9.22 -5.74
N LEU A 12 1.32 8.37 -5.21
CA LEU A 12 1.56 7.62 -3.99
C LEU A 12 2.72 6.63 -4.16
N THR A 13 3.62 6.59 -3.17
CA THR A 13 4.74 5.63 -3.08
C THR A 13 4.84 5.05 -1.67
N CYS A 14 5.51 3.91 -1.52
CA CYS A 14 5.71 3.21 -0.26
C CYS A 14 7.17 2.75 -0.11
N HIS A 15 7.64 2.54 1.13
CA HIS A 15 8.97 1.98 1.38
C HIS A 15 9.21 0.61 0.73
N LEU A 16 8.17 -0.19 0.51
CA LEU A 16 8.27 -1.46 -0.20
C LEU A 16 8.66 -1.29 -1.68
N ASP A 17 8.48 -0.11 -2.26
CA ASP A 17 8.92 0.19 -3.63
C ASP A 17 10.44 0.22 -3.77
N ILE A 18 11.16 0.51 -2.68
CA ILE A 18 12.62 0.61 -2.67
C ILE A 18 13.28 -0.72 -3.11
N PRO A 19 13.01 -1.88 -2.48
CA PRO A 19 13.58 -3.14 -2.94
C PRO A 19 13.11 -3.53 -4.35
N ALA A 20 11.85 -3.27 -4.70
CA ALA A 20 11.33 -3.54 -6.04
C ALA A 20 12.03 -2.70 -7.14
N THR A 21 12.56 -1.53 -6.78
CA THR A 21 13.30 -0.64 -7.67
C THR A 21 14.80 -0.97 -7.72
N LEU A 22 15.42 -1.17 -6.55
CA LEU A 22 16.88 -1.27 -6.44
C LEU A 22 17.41 -2.66 -6.79
N LEU A 23 16.73 -3.73 -6.35
CA LEU A 23 17.25 -5.08 -6.53
C LEU A 23 17.40 -5.49 -8.01
N PRO A 24 16.46 -5.16 -8.93
CA PRO A 24 16.66 -5.40 -10.35
C PRO A 24 17.89 -4.67 -10.91
N LEU A 25 18.13 -3.42 -10.48
CA LEU A 25 19.30 -2.63 -10.90
C LEU A 25 20.62 -3.20 -10.34
N LEU A 26 20.57 -3.95 -9.25
CA LEU A 26 21.69 -4.67 -8.67
C LEU A 26 21.87 -6.09 -9.23
N GLY A 27 21.10 -6.47 -10.25
CA GLY A 27 21.24 -7.75 -10.95
C GLY A 27 20.36 -8.88 -10.44
N VAL A 28 19.40 -8.62 -9.55
CA VAL A 28 18.38 -9.62 -9.17
C VAL A 28 17.42 -9.83 -10.34
N THR A 29 17.35 -11.06 -10.84
CA THR A 29 16.52 -11.44 -12.00
C THR A 29 15.16 -12.04 -11.62
N SER A 30 15.00 -12.45 -10.36
CA SER A 30 13.70 -12.91 -9.85
C SER A 30 12.65 -11.79 -9.94
N PRO A 31 11.39 -12.12 -10.26
CA PRO A 31 10.29 -11.16 -10.21
C PRO A 31 10.24 -10.41 -8.87
N ALA A 32 10.00 -9.09 -8.90
CA ALA A 32 9.97 -8.25 -7.70
C ALA A 32 8.95 -8.72 -6.65
N GLU A 33 7.87 -9.28 -7.16
CA GLU A 33 6.78 -9.84 -6.38
C GLU A 33 7.18 -11.05 -5.51
N ASN A 34 8.35 -11.66 -5.75
CA ASN A 34 8.88 -12.74 -4.91
C ASN A 34 9.57 -12.23 -3.63
N TYR A 35 9.86 -10.94 -3.54
CA TYR A 35 10.59 -10.36 -2.40
C TYR A 35 10.05 -9.02 -1.91
N SER A 36 9.05 -8.45 -2.59
CA SER A 36 8.39 -7.21 -2.19
C SER A 36 6.94 -7.15 -2.64
N LEU A 37 6.10 -6.41 -1.91
CA LEU A 37 4.78 -5.95 -2.37
C LEU A 37 4.83 -4.58 -3.06
N GLY A 38 6.04 -4.07 -3.32
CA GLY A 38 6.26 -2.79 -3.99
C GLY A 38 6.28 -2.86 -5.51
N PHE A 39 6.35 -1.69 -6.11
CA PHE A 39 6.46 -1.43 -7.53
C PHE A 39 7.74 -0.64 -7.83
N ASP A 40 8.14 -0.61 -9.10
CA ASP A 40 9.29 0.17 -9.55
C ASP A 40 9.01 1.68 -9.51
N LEU A 41 9.76 2.43 -8.70
CA LEU A 41 9.67 3.89 -8.56
C LEU A 41 10.11 4.65 -9.81
N LEU A 42 10.89 4.01 -10.69
CA LEU A 42 11.34 4.60 -11.96
C LEU A 42 10.37 4.33 -13.11
N GLY A 43 9.45 3.38 -12.93
CA GLY A 43 8.42 3.02 -13.88
C GLY A 43 7.19 3.94 -13.84
N PRO A 44 6.15 3.60 -14.61
CA PRO A 44 4.86 4.29 -14.52
C PRO A 44 4.20 4.08 -13.14
N PRO A 45 3.32 4.99 -12.70
CA PRO A 45 2.56 4.82 -11.46
C PRO A 45 1.75 3.52 -11.51
N ALA A 46 1.86 2.71 -10.45
CA ALA A 46 1.28 1.37 -10.42
C ALA A 46 0.31 1.12 -9.25
N ARG A 47 0.18 2.07 -8.31
CA ARG A 47 -0.65 1.93 -7.11
C ARG A 47 -1.67 3.06 -6.98
N HIS A 48 -2.86 2.73 -6.49
CA HIS A 48 -3.90 3.68 -6.10
C HIS A 48 -4.05 3.78 -4.57
N TYR A 49 -3.57 2.76 -3.84
CA TYR A 49 -3.53 2.74 -2.38
C TYR A 49 -2.18 2.19 -1.89
N THR A 50 -1.91 2.35 -0.60
CA THR A 50 -0.82 1.69 0.10
C THR A 50 -1.30 1.20 1.46
N ILE A 51 -0.59 0.19 1.97
CA ILE A 51 -0.73 -0.28 3.34
C ILE A 51 0.47 0.16 4.20
N LEU A 52 0.19 0.34 5.47
CA LEU A 52 1.12 0.60 6.56
C LEU A 52 0.86 -0.47 7.61
N GLY A 53 1.89 -1.03 8.22
CA GLY A 53 1.71 -2.06 9.25
C GLY A 53 2.52 -1.73 10.48
N ASP A 54 1.91 -1.91 11.65
CA ASP A 54 2.62 -2.08 12.92
C ASP A 54 2.44 -3.52 13.44
N TRP A 55 2.78 -3.79 14.71
CA TRP A 55 2.67 -5.11 15.31
C TRP A 55 1.25 -5.69 15.40
N SER A 56 0.21 -4.84 15.39
CA SER A 56 -1.18 -5.23 15.67
C SER A 56 -2.23 -4.49 14.84
N THR A 57 -1.83 -3.46 14.11
CA THR A 57 -2.67 -2.60 13.29
C THR A 57 -2.15 -2.54 11.87
N LEU A 58 -3.08 -2.54 10.92
CA LEU A 58 -2.87 -2.23 9.53
C LEU A 58 -3.52 -0.89 9.21
N GLY A 59 -2.76 0.05 8.65
CA GLY A 59 -3.25 1.27 8.05
C GLY A 59 -3.43 1.10 6.54
N TYR A 60 -4.50 1.63 6.01
CA TYR A 60 -4.79 1.79 4.59
C TYR A 60 -4.80 3.27 4.25
N VAL A 61 -4.23 3.64 3.10
CA VAL A 61 -4.21 5.02 2.59
C VAL A 61 -4.38 4.99 1.07
N ASP A 62 -5.34 5.75 0.56
CA ASP A 62 -5.51 6.02 -0.87
C ASP A 62 -5.55 7.54 -1.14
N GLU A 63 -6.15 7.95 -2.26
CA GLU A 63 -6.28 9.37 -2.62
C GLU A 63 -7.32 10.13 -1.78
N ASP A 64 -8.26 9.45 -1.13
CA ASP A 64 -9.48 10.03 -0.53
C ASP A 64 -9.64 9.74 0.97
N TYR A 65 -9.16 8.58 1.43
CA TYR A 65 -9.41 7.97 2.72
C TYR A 65 -8.14 7.43 3.39
N LYS A 66 -8.23 7.37 4.71
CA LYS A 66 -7.34 6.60 5.58
C LYS A 66 -8.17 5.69 6.45
N ALA A 67 -7.78 4.43 6.58
CA ALA A 67 -8.48 3.47 7.42
C ALA A 67 -7.52 2.64 8.27
N THR A 68 -7.94 2.25 9.48
CA THR A 68 -7.15 1.35 10.35
C THR A 68 -7.91 0.07 10.66
N PHE A 69 -7.18 -1.04 10.69
CA PHE A 69 -7.71 -2.38 10.95
C PHE A 69 -6.84 -3.10 11.97
N ALA A 70 -7.44 -3.89 12.86
CA ALA A 70 -6.68 -4.81 13.69
C ALA A 70 -6.29 -6.06 12.86
N PHE A 71 -5.07 -6.58 13.03
CA PHE A 71 -4.62 -7.82 12.36
C PHE A 71 -5.48 -9.03 12.74
N LYS A 72 -6.08 -9.04 13.95
CA LYS A 72 -6.94 -10.12 14.43
C LYS A 72 -8.34 -10.17 13.80
N GLY A 73 -8.66 -9.22 12.90
CA GLY A 73 -9.91 -9.20 12.16
C GLY A 73 -10.37 -7.78 11.80
N LEU A 74 -11.02 -7.66 10.64
CA LEU A 74 -11.61 -6.42 10.10
C LEU A 74 -12.88 -5.97 10.87
N SER A 75 -12.97 -6.17 12.18
CA SER A 75 -14.22 -5.96 12.91
C SER A 75 -14.08 -5.27 14.26
N ALA A 76 -12.86 -4.99 14.74
CA ALA A 76 -12.64 -4.25 15.98
C ALA A 76 -11.71 -3.05 15.76
N GLY A 77 -12.11 -1.85 16.22
CA GLY A 77 -11.27 -0.65 16.21
C GLY A 77 -11.14 0.07 14.86
N GLN A 78 -12.06 -0.18 13.94
CA GLN A 78 -12.08 0.44 12.63
C GLN A 78 -12.31 1.95 12.71
N LYS A 79 -11.30 2.71 12.32
CA LYS A 79 -11.39 4.16 12.15
C LYS A 79 -11.17 4.46 10.68
N VAL A 80 -12.15 5.13 10.07
CA VAL A 80 -12.04 5.67 8.70
C VAL A 80 -12.07 7.18 8.81
N THR A 81 -11.08 7.84 8.19
CA THR A 81 -11.00 9.29 8.05
C THR A 81 -10.82 9.65 6.59
N THR A 82 -11.06 10.92 6.24
CA THR A 82 -10.64 11.45 4.94
C THR A 82 -9.12 11.51 4.87
N ARG A 83 -8.57 11.79 3.69
CA ARG A 83 -7.15 12.09 3.50
C ARG A 83 -6.62 13.17 4.45
N ASN A 84 -7.46 14.11 4.86
CA ASN A 84 -7.10 15.21 5.76
C ASN A 84 -7.36 14.92 7.24
N ASP A 85 -7.62 13.65 7.60
CA ASP A 85 -7.98 13.22 8.96
C ASP A 85 -9.34 13.70 9.48
N ASP A 86 -10.19 14.21 8.58
CA ASP A 86 -11.56 14.56 8.95
C ASP A 86 -12.42 13.31 9.15
N ARG A 87 -13.48 13.47 9.94
CA ARG A 87 -14.45 12.40 10.17
C ARG A 87 -15.25 12.14 8.89
N VAL A 88 -15.34 10.86 8.50
CA VAL A 88 -16.26 10.41 7.45
C VAL A 88 -17.65 10.23 8.05
N GLU A 89 -18.68 10.85 7.45
CA GLU A 89 -20.06 10.77 7.93
C GLU A 89 -20.65 9.37 7.82
N ASN A 90 -20.37 8.68 6.70
CA ASN A 90 -20.82 7.33 6.43
C ASN A 90 -19.64 6.39 6.11
N PRO A 91 -19.00 5.79 7.13
CA PRO A 91 -17.89 4.86 6.94
C PRO A 91 -18.26 3.59 6.15
N ASP A 92 -19.53 3.17 6.13
CA ASP A 92 -19.97 1.99 5.38
C ASP A 92 -19.80 2.16 3.87
N LEU A 93 -19.85 3.40 3.38
CA LEU A 93 -19.57 3.70 1.98
C LEU A 93 -18.15 3.26 1.60
N PHE A 94 -17.15 3.60 2.44
CA PHE A 94 -15.76 3.21 2.23
C PHE A 94 -15.61 1.69 2.12
N TYR A 95 -16.22 0.94 3.04
CA TYR A 95 -16.13 -0.53 3.02
C TYR A 95 -16.77 -1.16 1.79
N ASN A 96 -17.89 -0.61 1.34
CA ASN A 96 -18.60 -1.12 0.17
C ASN A 96 -17.83 -0.82 -1.13
N THR A 97 -17.23 0.36 -1.26
CA THR A 97 -16.50 0.76 -2.47
C THR A 97 -15.10 0.15 -2.56
N HIS A 98 -14.39 -0.03 -1.44
CA HIS A 98 -13.01 -0.53 -1.41
C HIS A 98 -12.91 -2.03 -1.12
N ARG A 99 -14.04 -2.75 -1.09
CA ARG A 99 -14.07 -4.19 -0.84
C ARG A 99 -13.07 -5.00 -1.68
N PRO A 100 -12.91 -4.77 -3.01
CA PRO A 100 -11.93 -5.50 -3.81
C PRO A 100 -10.49 -5.30 -3.32
N GLU A 101 -10.14 -4.08 -2.93
CA GLU A 101 -8.80 -3.72 -2.45
C GLU A 101 -8.54 -4.33 -1.07
N LEU A 102 -9.53 -4.28 -0.17
CA LEU A 102 -9.43 -4.92 1.15
C LEU A 102 -9.20 -6.43 1.03
N LEU A 103 -9.85 -7.10 0.07
CA LEU A 103 -9.60 -8.53 -0.21
C LEU A 103 -8.20 -8.78 -0.78
N GLN A 104 -7.73 -7.91 -1.67
CA GLN A 104 -6.39 -7.98 -2.23
C GLN A 104 -5.32 -7.81 -1.14
N ILE A 105 -5.52 -6.87 -0.22
CA ILE A 105 -4.66 -6.67 0.95
C ILE A 105 -4.56 -7.93 1.81
N MET A 106 -5.68 -8.59 2.10
CA MET A 106 -5.66 -9.84 2.87
C MET A 106 -4.83 -10.94 2.18
N LYS A 107 -4.93 -11.03 0.85
CA LYS A 107 -4.11 -11.95 0.05
C LYS A 107 -2.63 -11.57 0.13
N ASP A 108 -2.29 -10.30 -0.06
CA ASP A 108 -0.91 -9.82 -0.05
C ASP A 108 -0.24 -9.99 1.32
N LEU A 109 -0.98 -9.84 2.42
CA LEU A 109 -0.47 -10.07 3.78
C LEU A 109 -0.03 -11.53 4.03
N SER A 110 -0.64 -12.49 3.34
CA SER A 110 -0.24 -13.92 3.41
C SER A 110 0.87 -14.29 2.42
N ARG A 111 1.34 -13.37 1.58
CA ARG A 111 2.25 -13.72 0.48
C ARG A 111 3.60 -14.26 0.95
N PHE A 112 4.09 -13.75 2.08
CA PHE A 112 5.38 -14.11 2.65
C PHE A 112 5.26 -14.82 4.00
N SER A 113 4.06 -15.30 4.37
CA SER A 113 3.90 -16.19 5.51
C SER A 113 4.43 -17.58 5.16
N GLU A 114 5.06 -18.25 6.14
CA GLU A 114 5.55 -19.63 6.04
C GLU A 114 4.43 -20.66 5.79
#